data_AF-A0A820F539-F1
#
_entry.id   AF-A0A820F539-F1
#
_cell.length_a   1.000
_cell.length_b   1.000
_cell.length_c   1.000
_cell.angle_alpha   90.00
_cell.angle_beta   90.00
_cell.angle_gamma   90.00
#
_symmetry.space_group_name_H-M   'P 1'
#
loop_
_entity.id
_entity.type
_entity.pdbx_description
1 polymer ?
#
loop_
_entity_poly.entity_id
_entity_poly.type
_entity_poly.pdbx_seq_one_letter_code
_entity_poly.pdbx_strand_id
1 'polypeptide(L)'
;MTDPPSIYFTTSNRGKSLLVYSGYIHRLKKSTEKVKYWVCHSDGCLATIHTNKNDEILIADGHHYHIPDPEQIELRNLRKKVKDRIQSETNSIPKIHEAELAQSVLNRVRRKTTPPLPTSADFDIPDFYQQTLNGAQFICTNKIIKKKRMILFATDKQLEVLFSSECIFPDGTFDKYPKQFQQIYTIHGLKFQQNFPCVICLLSGKTADIYRQLFLELNGHATRLKMKFEPKHVMSDFETSLIKVIKEKLPNVIHHGCFFHFTQSLYKHTNSLDLSTAYLEDEDLRLACRSTMALALLPQDHIEEAFELLKNDSPEELIDFFK
;
A
#
# COMPACT_ATOMS: atom_id res chain seq x y z
N MET A 1 36.80 15.28 21.89
CA MET A 1 35.91 15.87 22.91
C MET A 1 34.50 15.66 22.39
N THR A 2 33.78 14.67 22.91
CA THR A 2 32.39 14.39 22.53
C THR A 2 31.49 15.39 23.21
N ASP A 3 30.65 16.10 22.46
CA ASP A 3 29.64 17.01 23.03
C ASP A 3 28.84 16.30 24.13
N PRO A 4 28.48 16.98 25.23
CA PRO A 4 27.65 16.39 26.25
C PRO A 4 26.33 15.92 25.62
N PRO A 5 25.82 14.73 26.00
CA PRO A 5 24.60 14.19 25.41
C PRO A 5 23.44 15.18 25.54
N SER A 6 22.87 15.57 24.41
CA SER A 6 21.79 16.55 24.35
C SER A 6 20.52 15.97 24.96
N ILE A 7 19.96 16.72 25.91
CA ILE A 7 18.68 16.41 26.54
C ILE A 7 17.60 17.17 25.79
N TYR A 8 16.50 16.50 25.48
CA TYR A 8 15.30 17.18 25.02
C TYR A 8 14.04 16.41 25.40
N PHE A 9 12.89 17.10 25.34
CA PHE A 9 11.60 16.55 25.73
C PHE A 9 10.71 16.28 24.52
N THR A 10 10.09 15.11 24.54
CA THR A 10 9.05 14.71 23.58
C THR A 10 7.76 14.38 24.32
N THR A 11 6.68 14.04 23.61
CA THR A 11 5.38 13.74 24.22
C THR A 11 4.90 12.35 23.86
N SER A 12 4.19 11.71 24.79
CA SER A 12 3.50 10.44 24.55
C SER A 12 2.22 10.66 23.72
N ASN A 13 1.65 9.58 23.18
CA ASN A 13 0.38 9.63 22.44
C ASN A 13 -0.77 10.26 23.25
N ARG A 14 -0.70 10.17 24.59
CA ARG A 14 -1.67 10.74 25.54
C ARG A 14 -1.25 12.11 26.09
N GLY A 15 -0.28 12.79 25.47
CA GLY A 15 0.15 14.16 25.83
C GLY A 15 1.10 14.29 27.03
N LYS A 16 1.45 13.19 27.71
CA LYS A 16 2.42 13.24 28.83
C LYS A 16 3.84 13.50 28.34
N SER A 17 4.60 14.32 29.06
CA SER A 17 6.01 14.62 28.76
C SER A 17 6.91 13.39 28.95
N LEU A 18 7.86 13.23 28.03
CA LEU A 18 8.88 12.18 28.00
C LEU A 18 10.25 12.83 27.83
N LEU A 19 11.24 12.30 28.53
CA LEU A 19 12.62 12.77 28.49
C LEU A 19 13.43 11.89 27.53
N VAL A 20 14.14 12.50 26.58
CA VAL A 20 15.12 11.80 25.73
C VAL A 20 16.52 12.16 26.18
N TYR A 21 17.32 11.14 26.46
CA TYR A 21 18.72 11.28 26.86
C TYR A 21 19.54 10.16 26.22
N SER A 22 20.64 10.50 25.55
CA SER A 22 21.55 9.53 24.91
C SER A 22 20.85 8.52 24.00
N GLY A 23 19.78 8.94 23.30
CA GLY A 23 19.00 8.08 22.40
C GLY A 23 17.97 7.18 23.08
N TYR A 24 17.75 7.32 24.40
CA TYR A 24 16.78 6.54 25.16
C TYR A 24 15.63 7.40 25.68
N ILE A 25 14.42 6.83 25.65
CA ILE A 25 13.19 7.48 26.12
C ILE A 25 12.91 7.10 27.57
N HIS A 26 12.62 8.12 28.38
CA HIS A 26 12.28 7.97 29.79
C HIS A 26 10.92 8.59 30.09
N ARG A 27 10.12 7.90 30.91
CA ARG A 27 8.81 8.35 31.39
C ARG A 27 8.94 8.91 32.81
N LEU A 28 8.18 9.97 33.10
CA LEU A 28 8.12 10.54 34.44
C LEU A 28 7.44 9.54 35.40
N LYS A 29 8.17 9.11 36.43
CA LYS A 29 7.63 8.22 37.48
C LYS A 29 7.08 9.02 38.66
N LYS A 30 7.82 10.02 39.14
CA LYS A 30 7.41 10.88 40.27
C LYS A 30 8.06 12.26 40.17
N SER A 31 7.41 13.27 40.73
CA SER A 31 7.93 14.64 40.82
C SER A 31 7.79 15.11 42.26
N THR A 32 8.90 15.51 42.87
CA THR A 32 8.97 16.09 44.22
C THR A 32 9.14 17.60 44.12
N GLU A 33 9.19 18.32 45.24
CA GLU A 33 9.39 19.78 45.23
C GLU A 33 10.70 20.20 44.54
N LYS A 34 11.77 19.38 44.68
CA LYS A 34 13.10 19.72 44.14
C LYS A 34 13.52 18.90 42.92
N VAL A 35 13.02 17.67 42.77
CA VAL A 35 13.54 16.69 41.78
C VAL A 35 12.42 15.97 41.02
N LYS A 36 12.57 15.81 39.70
CA LYS A 36 11.77 14.97 38.81
C LYS A 36 12.51 13.65 38.56
N TYR A 37 11.81 12.53 38.70
CA TYR A 37 12.37 11.18 38.57
C TYR A 37 11.81 10.51 37.31
N TRP A 38 12.70 10.11 36.41
CA TRP A 38 12.40 9.51 35.13
C TRP A 38 12.92 8.07 35.11
N VAL A 39 12.13 7.16 34.55
CA VAL A 39 12.52 5.76 34.38
C VAL A 39 12.46 5.39 32.90
N CYS A 40 13.30 4.46 32.46
CA CYS A 40 13.29 4.03 31.07
C CYS A 40 11.90 3.55 30.64
N HIS A 41 11.57 3.84 29.39
CA HIS A 41 10.29 3.48 28.79
C HIS A 41 10.20 2.00 28.38
N SER A 42 11.34 1.35 28.11
CA SER A 42 11.39 -0.06 27.72
C SER A 42 11.04 -0.97 28.89
N ASP A 43 10.21 -1.98 28.64
CA ASP A 43 9.79 -2.95 29.66
C ASP A 43 10.98 -3.81 30.10
N GLY A 44 11.18 -3.94 31.40
CA GLY A 44 12.32 -4.66 31.99
C GLY A 44 13.61 -3.85 32.12
N CYS A 45 13.65 -2.59 31.65
CA CYS A 45 14.82 -1.72 31.82
C CYS A 45 14.77 -0.93 33.13
N LEU A 46 15.86 -0.97 33.90
CA LEU A 46 15.97 -0.33 35.23
C LEU A 46 16.66 1.04 35.20
N ALA A 47 17.06 1.54 34.03
CA ALA A 47 17.75 2.82 33.91
C ALA A 47 16.88 4.00 34.34
N THR A 48 17.48 4.93 35.10
CA THR A 48 16.79 6.07 35.70
C THR A 48 17.55 7.38 35.51
N ILE A 49 16.80 8.47 35.37
CA ILE A 49 17.36 9.82 35.27
C ILE A 49 16.62 10.73 36.24
N HIS A 50 17.36 11.56 36.96
CA HIS A 50 16.83 12.57 37.85
C HIS A 50 17.16 13.96 37.30
N THR A 51 16.14 14.81 37.15
CA THR A 51 16.32 16.21 36.73
C THR A 51 15.83 17.16 37.82
N ASN A 52 16.38 18.37 37.87
CA ASN A 52 15.82 19.45 38.69
C ASN A 52 14.52 20.02 38.06
N LYS A 53 13.90 21.02 38.70
CA LYS A 53 12.70 21.67 38.14
C LYS A 53 12.95 22.40 36.82
N ASN A 54 14.18 22.88 36.62
CA ASN A 54 14.67 23.55 35.42
C ASN A 54 15.14 22.56 34.33
N ASP A 55 14.88 21.26 34.52
CA ASP A 55 15.16 20.19 33.57
C ASP A 55 16.65 19.90 33.29
N GLU A 56 17.54 20.30 34.20
CA GLU A 56 18.95 19.93 34.20
C GLU A 56 19.16 18.57 34.87
N ILE A 57 20.03 17.72 34.33
CA ILE A 57 20.33 16.41 34.91
C ILE A 57 21.10 16.58 36.21
N LEU A 58 20.56 15.98 37.27
CA LEU A 58 21.22 15.83 38.56
C LEU A 58 21.93 14.48 38.65
N ILE A 59 21.28 13.41 38.17
CA ILE A 59 21.80 12.04 38.21
C ILE A 59 21.30 11.31 36.95
N ALA A 60 22.19 10.63 36.24
CA ALA A 60 21.85 9.67 35.20
C ALA A 60 22.50 8.34 35.56
N ASP A 61 21.71 7.40 36.08
CA ASP A 61 22.21 6.14 36.63
C ASP A 61 21.41 4.95 36.08
N GLY A 62 22.15 3.92 35.66
CA GLY A 62 21.63 2.66 35.16
C GLY A 62 22.14 2.27 33.77
N HIS A 63 22.45 0.98 33.63
CA HIS A 63 22.85 0.39 32.36
C HIS A 63 21.60 0.02 31.54
N HIS A 64 21.54 0.50 30.30
CA HIS A 64 20.54 0.07 29.34
C HIS A 64 20.95 -1.28 28.74
N TYR A 65 20.10 -2.30 28.87
CA TYR A 65 20.31 -3.63 28.27
C TYR A 65 19.55 -3.81 26.95
N HIS A 66 19.16 -2.70 26.32
CA HIS A 66 18.48 -2.68 25.03
C HIS A 66 19.11 -1.62 24.14
N ILE A 67 19.00 -1.83 22.83
CA ILE A 67 19.56 -0.92 21.82
C ILE A 67 18.68 0.35 21.79
N PRO A 68 19.27 1.56 21.60
CA PRO A 68 18.51 2.77 21.32
C PRO A 68 17.71 2.62 20.02
N ASP A 69 16.48 3.14 20.00
CA ASP A 69 15.61 3.13 18.81
C ASP A 69 15.43 4.59 18.31
N PRO A 70 16.39 5.11 17.52
CA PRO A 70 16.35 6.48 17.04
C PRO A 70 15.16 6.74 16.09
N GLU A 71 14.74 5.74 15.32
CA GLU A 71 13.62 5.84 14.39
C GLU A 71 12.30 6.11 15.14
N GLN A 72 12.07 5.43 16.27
CA GLN A 72 10.90 5.72 17.09
C GLN A 72 10.90 7.13 17.69
N ILE A 73 12.08 7.67 18.01
CA ILE A 73 12.20 9.01 18.55
C ILE A 73 11.89 10.05 17.46
N GLU A 74 12.43 9.85 16.25
CA GLU A 74 12.14 10.70 15.09
C GLU A 74 10.66 10.68 14.72
N LEU A 75 10.03 9.51 14.69
CA LEU A 75 8.60 9.37 14.43
C LEU A 75 7.74 10.11 15.46
N ARG A 76 8.12 10.08 16.75
CA ARG A 76 7.40 10.82 17.80
C ARG A 76 7.57 12.34 17.63
N ASN A 77 8.76 12.80 17.31
CA ASN A 77 9.03 14.22 17.07
C ASN A 77 8.29 14.74 15.83
N LEU A 78 8.26 13.96 14.75
CA LEU A 78 7.48 14.27 13.56
C LEU A 78 5.98 14.39 13.88
N ARG A 79 5.43 13.43 14.63
CA ARG A 79 4.02 13.48 15.07
C ARG A 79 3.71 14.70 15.92
N LYS A 80 4.63 15.10 16.80
CA LYS A 80 4.47 16.33 17.60
C LYS A 80 4.40 17.56 16.69
N LYS A 81 5.34 17.71 15.76
CA LYS A 81 5.33 18.82 14.77
C LYS A 81 4.05 18.88 13.97
N VAL A 82 3.57 17.72 13.48
CA VAL A 82 2.30 17.64 12.75
C VAL A 82 1.13 18.07 13.63
N LYS A 83 1.06 17.61 14.88
CA LYS A 83 0.00 18.01 15.83
C LYS A 83 0.02 19.51 16.15
N ASP A 84 1.19 20.07 16.41
CA ASP A 84 1.34 21.50 16.71
C ASP A 84 0.86 22.35 15.51
N ARG A 85 1.20 21.93 14.27
CA ARG A 85 0.77 22.62 13.04
C ARG A 85 -0.71 22.49 12.75
N ILE A 86 -1.33 21.35 13.05
CA ILE A 86 -2.79 21.16 12.93
C ILE A 86 -3.54 22.13 13.84
N GLN A 87 -2.98 22.47 15.01
CA GLN A 87 -3.60 23.42 15.94
C GLN A 87 -3.42 24.88 15.52
N SER A 88 -2.33 25.21 14.82
CA SER A 88 -2.03 26.59 14.41
C SER A 88 -2.49 26.95 12.99
N GLU A 89 -2.70 25.96 12.11
CA GLU A 89 -3.01 26.17 10.70
C GLU A 89 -4.39 25.63 10.32
N THR A 90 -5.11 26.32 9.42
CA THR A 90 -6.37 25.87 8.81
C THR A 90 -6.19 24.90 7.64
N ASN A 91 -4.96 24.47 7.37
CA ASN A 91 -4.66 23.51 6.31
C ASN A 91 -5.21 22.12 6.67
N SER A 92 -5.59 21.34 5.65
CA SER A 92 -6.07 19.98 5.88
C SER A 92 -4.93 19.09 6.42
N ILE A 93 -5.27 18.19 7.35
CA ILE A 93 -4.34 17.25 7.99
C ILE A 93 -3.45 16.50 6.97
N PRO A 94 -3.95 16.03 5.80
CA PRO A 94 -3.10 15.39 4.79
C PRO A 94 -2.03 16.33 4.21
N LYS A 95 -2.34 17.61 3.99
CA LYS A 95 -1.38 18.60 3.46
C LYS A 95 -0.28 18.92 4.47
N ILE A 96 -0.63 19.01 5.75
CA ILE A 96 0.35 19.25 6.83
C ILE A 96 1.27 18.05 7.00
N HIS A 97 0.71 16.84 6.98
CA HIS A 97 1.47 15.59 7.04
C HIS A 97 2.43 15.43 5.85
N GLU A 98 1.97 15.72 4.63
CA GLU A 98 2.78 15.66 3.41
C GLU A 98 3.90 16.72 3.41
N ALA A 99 3.65 17.92 3.94
CA ALA A 99 4.66 18.97 4.08
C ALA A 99 5.75 18.64 5.10
N GLU A 100 5.41 17.99 6.23
CA GLU A 100 6.38 17.58 7.26
C GLU A 100 7.13 16.29 6.91
N LEU A 101 6.48 15.34 6.24
CA LEU A 101 7.11 14.10 5.76
C LEU A 101 8.02 14.35 4.54
N ALA A 102 7.82 15.47 3.83
CA ALA A 102 8.68 15.86 2.72
C ALA A 102 10.05 16.35 3.23
N GLN A 103 11.03 15.44 3.31
CA GLN A 103 12.47 15.73 3.47
C GLN A 103 12.88 16.99 2.67
N SER A 104 13.04 18.11 3.37
CA SER A 104 13.06 19.46 2.78
C SER A 104 14.36 19.80 2.03
N VAL A 105 15.44 19.03 2.23
CA VAL A 105 16.71 19.18 1.51
C VAL A 105 16.76 18.27 0.27
N LEU A 106 16.46 16.98 0.41
CA LEU A 106 16.48 16.02 -0.70
C LEU A 106 15.46 16.38 -1.79
N ASN A 107 14.26 16.82 -1.41
CA ASN A 107 13.26 17.23 -2.40
C ASN A 107 13.56 18.60 -3.04
N ARG A 108 14.35 19.47 -2.40
CA ARG A 108 14.81 20.74 -2.99
C ARG A 108 15.93 20.51 -4.00
N VAL A 109 16.84 19.58 -3.71
CA VAL A 109 17.87 19.11 -4.66
C VAL A 109 17.22 18.36 -5.82
N ARG A 110 16.31 17.42 -5.54
CA ARG A 110 15.52 16.72 -6.57
C ARG A 110 14.75 17.71 -7.43
N ARG A 111 14.06 18.70 -6.87
CA ARG A 111 13.36 19.74 -7.66
C ARG A 111 14.26 20.55 -8.61
N LYS A 112 15.56 20.66 -8.34
CA LYS A 112 16.50 21.30 -9.29
C LYS A 112 16.83 20.42 -10.50
N THR A 113 16.72 19.10 -10.36
CA THR A 113 17.05 18.12 -11.40
C THR A 113 15.84 17.39 -11.97
N THR A 114 14.67 17.48 -11.32
CA THR A 114 13.42 16.84 -11.74
C THR A 114 12.76 17.69 -12.83
N PRO A 115 12.56 17.14 -14.04
CA PRO A 115 11.88 17.86 -15.11
C PRO A 115 10.44 18.22 -14.71
N PRO A 116 9.86 19.27 -15.30
CA PRO A 116 8.46 19.62 -15.07
C PRO A 116 7.55 18.44 -15.42
N LEU A 117 6.44 18.30 -14.69
CA LEU A 117 5.46 17.25 -14.98
C LEU A 117 4.93 17.43 -16.41
N PRO A 118 4.96 16.38 -17.24
CA PRO A 118 4.50 16.48 -18.62
C PRO A 118 3.00 16.77 -18.67
N THR A 119 2.52 17.48 -19.69
CA THR A 119 1.08 17.79 -19.84
C THR A 119 0.33 16.69 -20.58
N SER A 120 1.04 15.82 -21.29
CA SER A 120 0.47 14.72 -22.07
C SER A 120 1.25 13.42 -21.85
N ALA A 121 0.74 12.30 -22.36
CA ALA A 121 1.48 11.03 -22.36
C ALA A 121 2.67 11.03 -23.34
N ASP A 122 2.78 12.03 -24.21
CA ASP A 122 3.85 12.19 -25.17
C ASP A 122 4.98 13.02 -24.54
N PHE A 123 6.03 12.33 -24.09
CA PHE A 123 7.20 12.93 -23.46
C PHE A 123 8.40 11.98 -23.51
N ASP A 124 9.59 12.54 -23.62
CA ASP A 124 10.81 11.75 -23.57
C ASP A 124 11.13 11.31 -22.14
N ILE A 125 11.62 10.07 -22.01
CA ILE A 125 12.07 9.54 -20.72
C ILE A 125 13.59 9.61 -20.69
N PRO A 126 14.19 10.46 -19.84
CA PRO A 126 15.63 10.51 -19.67
C PRO A 126 16.24 9.15 -19.38
N ASP A 127 17.42 8.86 -19.95
CA ASP A 127 18.09 7.56 -19.85
C ASP A 127 18.27 7.08 -18.40
N PHE A 128 18.54 8.01 -17.47
CA PHE A 128 18.71 7.69 -16.06
C PHE A 128 17.43 7.16 -15.38
N TYR A 129 16.25 7.39 -15.95
CA TYR A 129 14.98 6.79 -15.50
C TYR A 129 14.67 5.46 -16.20
N GLN A 130 15.41 5.12 -17.27
CA GLN A 130 15.20 3.88 -18.00
C GLN A 130 15.92 2.68 -17.37
N GLN A 131 16.87 2.94 -16.46
CA GLN A 131 17.68 1.94 -15.79
C GLN A 131 17.42 1.92 -14.28
N THR A 132 17.69 0.78 -13.65
CA THR A 132 17.73 0.64 -12.20
C THR A 132 19.02 1.23 -11.62
N LEU A 133 19.09 1.35 -10.28
CA LEU A 133 20.29 1.86 -9.59
C LEU A 133 21.57 1.05 -9.83
N ASN A 134 21.45 -0.20 -10.26
CA ASN A 134 22.59 -1.06 -10.60
C ASN A 134 22.87 -1.14 -12.11
N GLY A 135 22.22 -0.29 -12.91
CA GLY A 135 22.43 -0.20 -14.36
C GLY A 135 21.63 -1.20 -15.20
N ALA A 136 20.84 -2.10 -14.60
CA ALA A 136 19.98 -2.98 -15.38
C ALA A 136 18.86 -2.18 -16.07
N GLN A 137 18.56 -2.50 -17.33
CA GLN A 137 17.42 -1.93 -18.05
C GLN A 137 16.12 -2.21 -17.28
N PHE A 138 15.32 -1.17 -17.06
CA PHE A 138 14.06 -1.25 -16.31
C PHE A 138 12.86 -0.97 -17.19
N ILE A 139 12.93 -0.03 -18.13
CA ILE A 139 11.88 0.15 -19.13
C ILE A 139 12.09 -0.89 -20.23
N CYS A 140 11.26 -1.93 -20.24
CA CYS A 140 11.36 -3.02 -21.22
C CYS A 140 10.47 -2.78 -22.44
N THR A 141 9.41 -1.97 -22.33
CA THR A 141 8.59 -1.54 -23.46
C THR A 141 8.20 -0.07 -23.31
N ASN A 142 8.29 0.70 -24.39
CA ASN A 142 7.73 2.04 -24.51
C ASN A 142 7.17 2.20 -25.93
N LYS A 143 5.85 2.14 -26.11
CA LYS A 143 5.18 2.17 -27.42
C LYS A 143 3.98 3.11 -27.43
N ILE A 144 3.71 3.68 -28.60
CA ILE A 144 2.49 4.46 -28.87
C ILE A 144 1.66 3.70 -29.89
N ILE A 145 0.42 3.35 -29.52
CA ILE A 145 -0.50 2.55 -30.32
C ILE A 145 -1.80 3.31 -30.46
N LYS A 146 -2.20 3.66 -31.69
CA LYS A 146 -3.41 4.47 -31.96
C LYS A 146 -3.50 5.73 -31.05
N LYS A 147 -2.38 6.47 -30.91
CA LYS A 147 -2.22 7.65 -30.02
C LYS A 147 -2.33 7.37 -28.51
N LYS A 148 -2.31 6.11 -28.08
CA LYS A 148 -2.28 5.72 -26.66
C LYS A 148 -0.91 5.14 -26.32
N ARG A 149 -0.27 5.68 -25.28
CA ARG A 149 1.05 5.22 -24.86
C ARG A 149 0.92 4.07 -23.87
N MET A 150 1.86 3.13 -24.00
CA MET A 150 2.05 2.01 -23.09
C MET A 150 3.52 1.96 -22.71
N ILE A 151 3.79 1.94 -21.42
CA ILE A 151 5.15 1.81 -20.88
C ILE A 151 5.16 0.67 -19.88
N LEU A 152 6.05 -0.30 -20.07
CA LEU A 152 6.27 -1.42 -19.15
C LEU A 152 7.60 -1.25 -18.44
N PHE A 153 7.57 -1.46 -17.14
CA PHE A 153 8.69 -1.41 -16.24
C PHE A 153 8.89 -2.81 -15.66
N ALA A 154 9.99 -3.46 -16.06
CA ALA A 154 10.46 -4.73 -15.52
C ALA A 154 11.92 -4.94 -15.92
N THR A 155 12.69 -5.51 -14.99
CA THR A 155 13.99 -6.11 -15.32
C THR A 155 13.81 -7.53 -15.88
N ASP A 156 14.82 -8.04 -16.57
CA ASP A 156 14.80 -9.43 -17.07
C ASP A 156 14.58 -10.46 -15.95
N LYS A 157 15.15 -10.24 -14.76
CA LYS A 157 14.92 -11.10 -13.59
C LYS A 157 13.45 -11.10 -13.13
N GLN A 158 12.77 -9.96 -13.20
CA GLN A 158 11.35 -9.87 -12.85
C GLN A 158 10.48 -10.55 -13.93
N LEU A 159 10.84 -10.40 -15.20
CA LEU A 159 10.17 -11.11 -16.30
C LEU A 159 10.35 -12.63 -16.19
N GLU A 160 11.55 -13.10 -15.85
CA GLU A 160 11.81 -14.52 -15.58
C GLU A 160 10.92 -15.06 -14.44
N VAL A 161 10.74 -14.28 -13.37
CA VAL A 161 9.81 -14.62 -12.29
C VAL A 161 8.38 -14.73 -12.82
N LEU A 162 7.92 -13.74 -13.59
CA LEU A 162 6.58 -13.76 -14.17
C LEU A 162 6.36 -14.98 -15.06
N PHE A 163 7.29 -15.26 -15.97
CA PHE A 163 7.14 -16.31 -16.97
C PHE A 163 7.30 -17.73 -16.40
N SER A 164 7.99 -17.88 -15.27
CA SER A 164 8.04 -19.14 -14.52
C SER A 164 6.90 -19.32 -13.51
N SER A 165 6.07 -18.30 -13.31
CA SER A 165 4.96 -18.36 -12.36
C SER A 165 3.79 -19.18 -12.92
N GLU A 166 3.32 -20.17 -12.15
CA GLU A 166 2.10 -20.91 -12.50
C GLU A 166 0.83 -20.07 -12.30
N CYS A 167 0.85 -19.15 -11.33
CA CYS A 167 -0.25 -18.23 -11.05
C CYS A 167 0.21 -16.78 -11.28
N ILE A 168 -0.63 -16.00 -11.95
CA ILE A 168 -0.42 -14.56 -12.09
C ILE A 168 -1.62 -13.76 -11.59
N PHE A 169 -1.32 -12.57 -11.08
CA PHE A 169 -2.30 -11.65 -10.49
C PHE A 169 -2.19 -10.29 -11.17
N PRO A 170 -2.85 -10.11 -12.32
CA PRO A 170 -3.02 -8.80 -12.93
C PRO A 170 -3.98 -7.95 -12.10
N ASP A 171 -3.60 -6.69 -11.83
CA ASP A 171 -4.41 -5.74 -11.08
C ASP A 171 -4.19 -4.30 -11.55
N GLY A 172 -5.29 -3.54 -11.67
CA GLY A 172 -5.30 -2.13 -12.08
C GLY A 172 -5.59 -1.20 -10.91
N THR A 173 -4.78 -0.17 -10.71
CA THR A 173 -5.04 0.86 -9.70
C THR A 173 -5.58 2.14 -10.34
N PHE A 174 -6.72 2.61 -9.82
CA PHE A 174 -7.52 3.68 -10.43
C PHE A 174 -7.53 5.01 -9.68
N ASP A 175 -7.07 5.06 -8.42
CA ASP A 175 -7.15 6.30 -7.64
C ASP A 175 -5.84 7.08 -7.64
N LYS A 176 -4.73 6.43 -8.00
CA LYS A 176 -3.37 7.00 -7.92
C LYS A 176 -2.54 6.71 -9.17
N TYR A 177 -2.93 7.29 -10.30
CA TYR A 177 -2.16 7.22 -11.54
C TYR A 177 -1.70 8.62 -12.02
N PRO A 178 -0.61 8.71 -12.82
CA PRO A 178 -0.23 9.97 -13.45
C PRO A 178 -1.33 10.42 -14.40
N LYS A 179 -1.77 11.69 -14.34
CA LYS A 179 -2.91 12.24 -15.11
C LYS A 179 -2.80 12.06 -16.63
N GLN A 180 -1.58 11.83 -17.12
CA GLN A 180 -1.26 11.57 -18.52
C GLN A 180 -1.69 10.16 -18.97
N PHE A 181 -1.88 9.24 -18.02
CA PHE A 181 -2.34 7.88 -18.23
C PHE A 181 -3.72 7.68 -17.58
N GLN A 182 -4.37 6.55 -17.88
CA GLN A 182 -5.70 6.24 -17.33
C GLN A 182 -5.64 5.19 -16.21
N GLN A 183 -4.50 4.51 -16.04
CA GLN A 183 -4.26 3.56 -14.95
C GLN A 183 -2.77 3.23 -14.80
N ILE A 184 -2.40 2.82 -13.60
CA ILE A 184 -1.21 1.99 -13.36
C ILE A 184 -1.70 0.56 -13.26
N TYR A 185 -1.16 -0.32 -14.10
CA TYR A 185 -1.52 -1.73 -14.14
C TYR A 185 -0.33 -2.58 -13.74
N THR A 186 -0.51 -3.53 -12.84
CA THR A 186 0.56 -4.37 -12.32
C THR A 186 0.26 -5.83 -12.60
N ILE A 187 1.29 -6.62 -12.90
CA ILE A 187 1.17 -8.05 -13.05
C ILE A 187 2.14 -8.68 -12.07
N HIS A 188 1.58 -9.44 -11.14
CA HIS A 188 2.36 -10.13 -10.13
C HIS A 188 2.48 -11.60 -10.47
N GLY A 189 3.60 -12.19 -10.08
CA GLY A 189 3.90 -13.61 -10.21
C GLY A 189 4.29 -14.22 -8.87
N LEU A 190 4.10 -15.52 -8.74
CA LEU A 190 4.49 -16.27 -7.55
C LEU A 190 5.93 -16.77 -7.64
N LYS A 191 6.70 -16.52 -6.59
CA LYS A 191 7.99 -17.20 -6.37
C LYS A 191 8.15 -17.46 -4.88
N PHE A 192 8.62 -18.64 -4.50
CA PHE A 192 8.78 -19.00 -3.08
C PHE A 192 7.51 -18.77 -2.23
N GLN A 193 6.33 -19.03 -2.80
CA GLN A 193 5.02 -18.77 -2.18
C GLN A 193 4.76 -17.30 -1.79
N GLN A 194 5.55 -16.37 -2.32
CA GLN A 194 5.36 -14.93 -2.18
C GLN A 194 4.95 -14.32 -3.50
N ASN A 195 4.12 -13.29 -3.43
CA ASN A 195 3.66 -12.53 -4.58
C ASN A 195 4.62 -11.39 -4.88
N PHE A 196 5.15 -11.33 -6.10
CA PHE A 196 6.10 -10.30 -6.52
C PHE A 196 5.52 -9.42 -7.63
N PRO A 197 5.58 -8.08 -7.51
CA PRO A 197 5.24 -7.19 -8.62
C PRO A 197 6.30 -7.32 -9.72
N CYS A 198 5.99 -8.11 -10.74
CA CYS A 198 6.95 -8.46 -11.78
C CYS A 198 6.96 -7.43 -12.90
N VAL A 199 5.78 -6.93 -13.29
CA VAL A 199 5.65 -5.93 -14.35
C VAL A 199 4.73 -4.82 -13.86
N ILE A 200 5.19 -3.58 -13.97
CA ILE A 200 4.39 -2.38 -13.74
C ILE A 200 4.18 -1.71 -15.09
N CYS A 201 2.96 -1.27 -15.38
CA CYS A 201 2.58 -0.70 -16.65
C CYS A 201 1.90 0.65 -16.45
N LEU A 202 2.27 1.64 -17.26
CA LEU A 202 1.49 2.86 -17.45
C LEU A 202 0.68 2.71 -18.73
N LEU A 203 -0.64 2.69 -18.61
CA LEU A 203 -1.56 2.45 -19.73
C LEU A 203 -2.45 3.67 -19.97
N SER A 204 -2.47 4.19 -21.21
CA SER A 204 -3.39 5.26 -21.62
C SER A 204 -4.82 4.76 -21.91
N GLY A 205 -5.20 3.58 -21.41
CA GLY A 205 -6.58 3.14 -21.41
C GLY A 205 -6.83 1.73 -20.87
N LYS A 206 -8.10 1.35 -20.90
CA LYS A 206 -8.67 0.14 -20.27
C LYS A 206 -9.45 -0.74 -21.26
N THR A 207 -9.12 -0.63 -22.54
CA THR A 207 -9.83 -1.34 -23.60
C THR A 207 -9.18 -2.69 -23.86
N ALA A 208 -9.96 -3.66 -24.36
CA ALA A 208 -9.43 -4.96 -24.78
C ALA A 208 -8.29 -4.80 -25.80
N ASP A 209 -8.32 -3.78 -26.66
CA ASP A 209 -7.22 -3.46 -27.57
C ASP A 209 -5.89 -3.22 -26.83
N ILE A 210 -5.90 -2.48 -25.73
CA ILE A 210 -4.69 -2.15 -24.97
C ILE A 210 -4.20 -3.37 -24.23
N TYR A 211 -5.09 -4.14 -23.59
CA TYR A 211 -4.70 -5.38 -22.94
C TYR A 211 -4.15 -6.40 -23.95
N ARG A 212 -4.73 -6.52 -25.16
CA ARG A 212 -4.17 -7.40 -26.21
C ARG A 212 -2.73 -7.03 -26.55
N GLN A 213 -2.45 -5.74 -26.66
CA GLN A 213 -1.09 -5.26 -26.92
C GLN A 213 -0.16 -5.56 -25.74
N LEU A 214 -0.62 -5.38 -24.50
CA LEU A 214 0.17 -5.70 -23.31
C LEU A 214 0.61 -7.16 -23.31
N PHE A 215 -0.32 -8.10 -23.52
CA PHE A 215 0.01 -9.53 -23.59
C PHE A 215 0.87 -9.90 -24.80
N LEU A 216 0.73 -9.19 -25.93
CA LEU A 216 1.64 -9.37 -27.08
C LEU A 216 3.08 -8.96 -26.74
N GLU A 217 3.27 -7.83 -26.04
CA GLU A 217 4.60 -7.38 -25.60
C GLU A 217 5.21 -8.36 -24.60
N LEU A 218 4.43 -8.88 -23.65
CA LEU A 218 4.89 -9.91 -22.70
C LEU A 218 5.35 -11.18 -23.42
N ASN A 219 4.60 -11.66 -24.40
CA ASN A 219 5.00 -12.81 -25.21
C ASN A 219 6.28 -12.54 -26.03
N GLY A 220 6.44 -11.32 -26.55
CA GLY A 220 7.68 -10.89 -27.20
C GLY A 220 8.88 -10.95 -26.25
N HIS A 221 8.71 -10.47 -25.01
CA HIS A 221 9.74 -10.54 -23.97
C HIS A 221 10.04 -11.98 -23.54
N ALA A 222 9.04 -12.84 -23.42
CA ALA A 222 9.25 -14.26 -23.12
C ALA A 222 10.10 -14.92 -24.23
N THR A 223 9.78 -14.64 -25.49
CA THR A 223 10.54 -15.13 -26.65
C THR A 223 11.98 -14.64 -26.61
N ARG A 224 12.21 -13.34 -26.33
CA ARG A 224 13.54 -12.74 -26.19
C ARG A 224 14.37 -13.44 -25.11
N LEU A 225 13.74 -13.78 -23.98
CA LEU A 225 14.37 -14.49 -22.87
C LEU A 225 14.42 -16.01 -23.05
N LYS A 226 13.97 -16.53 -24.20
CA LYS A 226 13.87 -17.98 -24.50
C LYS A 226 13.03 -18.74 -23.46
N MET A 227 12.01 -18.08 -22.93
CA MET A 227 11.02 -18.63 -22.00
C MET A 227 9.64 -18.69 -22.67
N LYS A 228 8.71 -19.40 -22.03
CA LYS A 228 7.30 -19.38 -22.41
C LYS A 228 6.50 -18.65 -21.35
N PHE A 229 5.52 -17.87 -21.77
CA PHE A 229 4.56 -17.25 -20.86
C PHE A 229 3.25 -18.04 -20.91
N GLU A 230 3.17 -19.09 -20.10
CA GLU A 230 2.05 -20.03 -20.08
C GLU A 230 1.62 -20.30 -18.61
N PRO A 231 1.08 -19.28 -17.91
CA PRO A 231 0.55 -19.49 -16.56
C PRO A 231 -0.62 -20.49 -16.61
N LYS A 232 -0.77 -21.27 -15.54
CA LYS A 232 -1.89 -22.20 -15.36
C LYS A 232 -3.12 -21.51 -14.79
N HIS A 233 -2.91 -20.48 -13.96
CA HIS A 233 -3.95 -19.74 -13.30
C HIS A 233 -3.77 -18.23 -13.44
N VAL A 234 -4.87 -17.53 -13.69
CA VAL A 234 -4.93 -16.07 -13.59
C VAL A 234 -6.03 -15.73 -12.61
N MET A 235 -5.73 -14.91 -11.61
CA MET A 235 -6.76 -14.32 -10.75
C MET A 235 -6.77 -12.81 -10.92
N SER A 236 -7.89 -12.26 -11.39
CA SER A 236 -8.05 -10.83 -11.64
C SER A 236 -9.34 -10.31 -11.04
N ASP A 237 -9.56 -9.00 -11.11
CA ASP A 237 -10.89 -8.43 -10.95
C ASP A 237 -11.85 -8.88 -12.09
N PHE A 238 -13.07 -8.36 -12.06
CA PHE A 238 -14.14 -8.73 -12.98
C PHE A 238 -14.18 -7.82 -14.24
N GLU A 239 -13.07 -7.21 -14.64
CA GLU A 239 -13.05 -6.34 -15.82
C GLU A 239 -13.26 -7.16 -17.12
N THR A 240 -14.42 -7.01 -17.76
CA THR A 240 -14.81 -7.76 -18.96
C THR A 240 -13.80 -7.67 -20.11
N SER A 241 -13.21 -6.48 -20.29
CA SER A 241 -12.22 -6.23 -21.33
C SER A 241 -10.94 -7.06 -21.10
N LEU A 242 -10.50 -7.21 -19.84
CA LEU A 242 -9.35 -8.01 -19.45
C LEU A 242 -9.66 -9.51 -19.58
N ILE A 243 -10.79 -9.96 -19.03
CA ILE A 243 -11.21 -11.38 -19.08
C ILE A 243 -11.27 -11.87 -20.53
N LYS A 244 -11.86 -11.07 -21.42
CA LYS A 244 -11.91 -11.38 -22.86
C LYS A 244 -10.51 -11.60 -23.43
N VAL A 245 -9.56 -10.72 -23.09
CA VAL A 245 -8.19 -10.81 -23.61
C VAL A 245 -7.41 -11.97 -23.01
N ILE A 246 -7.60 -12.28 -21.73
CA ILE A 246 -6.99 -13.45 -21.10
C ILE A 246 -7.43 -14.72 -21.86
N LYS A 247 -8.73 -14.88 -22.13
CA LYS A 247 -9.24 -16.02 -22.92
C LYS A 247 -8.68 -16.06 -24.34
N GLU A 248 -8.50 -14.90 -24.98
CA GLU A 248 -7.93 -14.79 -26.33
C GLU A 248 -6.42 -15.08 -26.39
N LYS A 249 -5.65 -14.66 -25.37
CA LYS A 249 -4.17 -14.69 -25.39
C LYS A 249 -3.54 -15.81 -24.58
N LEU A 250 -4.26 -16.36 -23.61
CA LEU A 250 -3.84 -17.44 -22.73
C LEU A 250 -4.94 -18.52 -22.72
N PRO A 251 -5.20 -19.22 -23.84
CA PRO A 251 -6.38 -20.07 -23.98
C PRO A 251 -6.43 -21.27 -23.03
N ASN A 252 -5.27 -21.71 -22.52
CA ASN A 252 -5.15 -22.85 -21.61
C ASN A 252 -5.18 -22.44 -20.13
N VAL A 253 -5.35 -21.16 -19.82
CA VAL A 253 -5.34 -20.67 -18.44
C VAL A 253 -6.71 -20.83 -17.79
N ILE A 254 -6.72 -21.20 -16.52
CA ILE A 254 -7.92 -21.16 -15.70
C ILE A 254 -8.02 -19.76 -15.10
N HIS A 255 -9.06 -19.02 -15.49
CA HIS A 255 -9.35 -17.71 -14.94
C HIS A 255 -10.18 -17.84 -13.66
N HIS A 256 -9.74 -17.17 -12.60
CA HIS A 256 -10.40 -17.08 -11.31
C HIS A 256 -10.82 -15.64 -11.04
N GLY A 257 -12.02 -15.45 -10.50
CA GLY A 257 -12.44 -14.15 -9.97
C GLY A 257 -11.74 -13.88 -8.63
N CYS A 258 -11.26 -12.65 -8.44
CA CYS A 258 -10.67 -12.26 -7.17
C CYS A 258 -11.73 -12.16 -6.07
N PHE A 259 -11.65 -13.03 -5.07
CA PHE A 259 -12.58 -13.06 -3.93
C PHE A 259 -12.67 -11.71 -3.20
N PHE A 260 -11.54 -11.02 -3.01
CA PHE A 260 -11.52 -9.70 -2.39
C PHE A 260 -12.35 -8.67 -3.17
N HIS A 261 -12.23 -8.65 -4.50
CA HIS A 261 -13.01 -7.74 -5.35
C HIS A 261 -14.49 -8.14 -5.41
N PHE A 262 -14.78 -9.44 -5.32
CA PHE A 262 -16.14 -9.95 -5.24
C PHE A 262 -16.84 -9.50 -3.95
N THR A 263 -16.24 -9.74 -2.79
CA THR A 263 -16.83 -9.34 -1.50
C THR A 263 -16.93 -7.82 -1.37
N GLN A 264 -15.94 -7.09 -1.89
CA GLN A 264 -16.00 -5.63 -1.92
C GLN A 264 -17.15 -5.12 -2.80
N SER A 265 -17.40 -5.77 -3.95
CA SER A 265 -18.53 -5.42 -4.83
C SER A 265 -19.87 -5.69 -4.15
N LEU A 266 -20.02 -6.83 -3.46
CA LEU A 266 -21.22 -7.14 -2.68
C LEU A 266 -21.44 -6.13 -1.55
N TYR A 267 -20.39 -5.74 -0.83
CA TYR A 267 -20.51 -4.71 0.21
C TYR A 267 -20.90 -3.33 -0.38
N LYS A 268 -20.35 -2.95 -1.53
CA LYS A 268 -20.76 -1.73 -2.24
C LYS A 268 -22.23 -1.80 -2.68
N HIS A 269 -22.71 -2.97 -3.10
CA HIS A 269 -24.12 -3.21 -3.43
C HIS A 269 -25.01 -2.99 -2.20
N THR A 270 -24.67 -3.57 -1.05
CA THR A 270 -25.35 -3.30 0.24
C THR A 270 -25.43 -1.81 0.54
N ASN A 271 -24.33 -1.07 0.34
CA ASN A 271 -24.32 0.38 0.56
C ASN A 271 -25.19 1.15 -0.44
N SER A 272 -25.28 0.70 -1.69
CA SER A 272 -26.13 1.33 -2.71
C SER A 272 -27.63 1.14 -2.48
N LEU A 273 -27.99 0.19 -1.63
CA LEU A 273 -29.36 -0.04 -1.16
C LEU A 273 -29.66 0.69 0.17
N ASP A 274 -28.79 1.62 0.58
CA ASP A 274 -28.87 2.37 1.84
C ASP A 274 -28.88 1.50 3.11
N LEU A 275 -28.43 0.23 3.01
CA LEU A 275 -28.39 -0.73 4.12
C LEU A 275 -27.12 -0.62 4.99
N SER A 276 -26.33 0.45 4.84
CA SER A 276 -25.04 0.60 5.54
C SER A 276 -25.19 0.60 7.06
N THR A 277 -26.21 1.29 7.58
CA THR A 277 -26.51 1.36 9.02
C THR A 277 -27.05 0.03 9.52
N ALA A 278 -28.01 -0.55 8.80
CA ALA A 278 -28.59 -1.85 9.14
C ALA A 278 -27.51 -2.95 9.17
N TYR A 279 -26.58 -2.97 8.23
CA TYR A 279 -25.44 -3.90 8.24
C TYR A 279 -24.54 -3.78 9.50
N LEU A 280 -24.47 -2.60 10.13
CA LEU A 280 -23.69 -2.41 11.35
C LEU A 280 -24.47 -2.79 12.61
N GLU A 281 -25.78 -2.55 12.63
CA GLU A 281 -26.64 -2.67 13.81
C GLU A 281 -27.38 -4.01 13.89
N ASP A 282 -27.73 -4.60 12.75
CA ASP A 282 -28.46 -5.86 12.63
C ASP A 282 -27.49 -7.02 12.35
N GLU A 283 -27.49 -8.01 13.26
CA GLU A 283 -26.61 -9.17 13.16
C GLU A 283 -27.07 -10.17 12.09
N ASP A 284 -28.38 -10.35 11.92
CA ASP A 284 -28.97 -11.33 10.99
C ASP A 284 -28.81 -10.84 9.56
N LEU A 285 -29.06 -9.55 9.29
CA LEU A 285 -28.80 -8.93 8.00
C LEU A 285 -27.31 -8.99 7.65
N ARG A 286 -26.44 -8.66 8.61
CA ARG A 286 -24.99 -8.74 8.42
C ARG A 286 -24.54 -10.17 8.13
N LEU A 287 -25.10 -11.15 8.84
CA LEU A 287 -24.80 -12.56 8.63
C LEU A 287 -25.24 -12.99 7.24
N ALA A 288 -26.47 -12.68 6.81
CA ALA A 288 -26.97 -12.98 5.49
C ALA A 288 -26.06 -12.39 4.38
N CYS A 289 -25.69 -11.10 4.48
CA CYS A 289 -24.74 -10.48 3.55
C CYS A 289 -23.38 -11.20 3.51
N ARG A 290 -22.83 -11.60 4.66
CA ARG A 290 -21.54 -12.32 4.74
C ARG A 290 -21.65 -13.76 4.24
N SER A 291 -22.78 -14.42 4.47
CA SER A 291 -23.07 -15.75 3.95
C SER A 291 -23.16 -15.73 2.42
N THR A 292 -23.78 -14.70 1.83
CA THR A 292 -23.77 -14.50 0.37
C THR A 292 -22.35 -14.32 -0.17
N MET A 293 -21.49 -13.58 0.54
CA MET A 293 -20.07 -13.48 0.19
C MET A 293 -19.36 -14.85 0.26
N ALA A 294 -19.71 -15.69 1.23
CA ALA A 294 -19.10 -17.00 1.44
C ALA A 294 -19.54 -18.07 0.42
N LEU A 295 -20.62 -17.84 -0.34
CA LEU A 295 -21.08 -18.77 -1.39
C LEU A 295 -19.98 -19.12 -2.39
N ALA A 296 -19.09 -18.17 -2.70
CA ALA A 296 -17.96 -18.40 -3.60
C ALA A 296 -16.93 -19.42 -3.09
N LEU A 297 -17.04 -19.84 -1.82
CA LEU A 297 -16.17 -20.84 -1.19
C LEU A 297 -16.81 -22.25 -1.15
N LEU A 298 -18.07 -22.38 -1.54
CA LEU A 298 -18.73 -23.67 -1.63
C LEU A 298 -18.29 -24.45 -2.88
N PRO A 299 -18.36 -25.79 -2.85
CA PRO A 299 -18.30 -26.59 -4.06
C PRO A 299 -19.35 -26.12 -5.07
N GLN A 300 -19.00 -26.10 -6.36
CA GLN A 300 -19.79 -25.49 -7.42
C GLN A 300 -21.24 -26.03 -7.47
N ASP A 301 -21.42 -27.32 -7.20
CA ASP A 301 -22.69 -28.04 -7.19
C ASP A 301 -23.63 -27.64 -6.05
N HIS A 302 -23.11 -27.03 -4.98
CA HIS A 302 -23.91 -26.56 -3.84
C HIS A 302 -24.22 -25.06 -3.88
N ILE A 303 -23.62 -24.30 -4.80
CA ILE A 303 -23.77 -22.82 -4.82
C ILE A 303 -25.22 -22.40 -5.07
N GLU A 304 -25.89 -23.02 -6.04
CA GLU A 304 -27.27 -22.65 -6.43
C GLU A 304 -28.27 -22.96 -5.32
N GLU A 305 -28.20 -24.15 -4.74
CA GLU A 305 -29.04 -24.55 -3.60
C GLU A 305 -28.82 -23.63 -2.40
N ALA A 306 -27.56 -23.39 -2.01
CA ALA A 306 -27.24 -22.53 -0.88
C ALA A 306 -27.65 -21.06 -1.12
N PHE A 307 -27.57 -20.58 -2.37
CA PHE A 307 -28.03 -19.24 -2.73
C PHE A 307 -29.54 -19.10 -2.55
N GLU A 308 -30.34 -20.05 -3.04
CA GLU A 308 -31.80 -20.01 -2.89
C GLU A 308 -32.23 -20.15 -1.43
N LEU A 309 -31.56 -21.01 -0.64
CA LEU A 309 -31.78 -21.09 0.81
C LEU A 309 -31.51 -19.76 1.51
N LEU A 310 -30.33 -19.16 1.25
CA LEU A 310 -29.98 -17.86 1.83
C LEU A 310 -30.97 -16.77 1.45
N LYS A 311 -31.40 -16.73 0.19
CA LYS A 311 -32.36 -15.75 -0.31
C LYS A 311 -33.71 -15.88 0.39
N ASN A 312 -34.19 -17.11 0.62
CA ASN A 312 -35.48 -17.37 1.27
C ASN A 312 -35.45 -17.11 2.78
N ASP A 313 -34.31 -17.36 3.43
CA ASP A 313 -34.14 -17.20 4.88
C ASP A 313 -33.64 -15.79 5.28
N SER A 314 -33.38 -14.91 4.32
CA SER A 314 -32.88 -13.55 4.56
C SER A 314 -33.97 -12.58 5.05
N PRO A 315 -33.60 -11.57 5.86
CA PRO A 315 -34.51 -10.48 6.22
C PRO A 315 -35.14 -9.79 5.00
N GLU A 316 -36.37 -9.30 5.13
CA GLU A 316 -37.13 -8.65 4.05
C GLU A 316 -36.38 -7.45 3.44
N GLU A 317 -35.57 -6.76 4.25
CA GLU A 317 -34.71 -5.66 3.84
C GLU A 317 -33.68 -6.05 2.77
N LEU A 318 -33.34 -7.34 2.65
CA LEU A 318 -32.42 -7.86 1.64
C LEU A 318 -33.09 -8.33 0.34
N ILE A 319 -34.42 -8.19 0.19
CA ILE A 319 -35.10 -8.60 -1.06
C ILE A 319 -34.46 -7.98 -2.30
N ASP A 320 -34.12 -6.69 -2.24
CA ASP A 320 -33.48 -5.97 -3.36
C ASP A 320 -31.98 -6.29 -3.50
N PHE A 321 -31.35 -6.84 -2.46
CA PHE A 321 -29.96 -7.29 -2.52
C PHE A 321 -29.79 -8.53 -3.41
N PHE A 322 -30.80 -9.40 -3.48
CA PHE A 322 -30.78 -10.65 -4.26
C PHE A 322 -31.43 -10.55 -5.65
N LYS A 323 -31.85 -9.36 -6.11
CA LYS A 323 -32.37 -9.11 -7.46
C LYS A 323 -31.26 -8.82 -8.46
#